data_AF-A0A0D2E637-F1
#
_entry.id   AF-A0A0D2E637-F1
#
_cell.length_a   1.000
_cell.length_b   1.000
_cell.length_c   1.000
_cell.angle_alpha   90.00
_cell.angle_beta   90.00
_cell.angle_gamma   90.00
#
_symmetry.space_group_name_H-M   'P 1'
#
loop_
_entity.id
_entity.type
_entity.pdbx_description
1 polymer ?
#
loop_
_entity_poly.entity_id
_entity_poly.type
_entity_poly.pdbx_seq_one_letter_code
_entity_poly.pdbx_strand_id
1 'polypeptide(L)'
;MGSSTPQTPVLIVGGGPTGLFLALRLARAGIRTVVFEQDTELYPTPRALGYFGPSQFALQHAGIWEEVRDKGYLLRGLSWRKTTQQISPDSRSWGPLIASWDLTKGSASKEGECGYGMTILGQHRLREVILANLTASGLSHVYFGHKVIGVSQEENSERVNVTVLDGQGGQRSFEGSYLVAADGGKSTVRKLLGLSLDGVTWPQVLVATDTWVDLPMPDDGPPFVYIVDPIDWALFSPIQRPAEHGPSYYRITVAMSLEQCEPDALDWNLRQKLERLIPGPRPAKYEVIRSQRYETHQRIVPSMLSGRCMLIGDAAHLNNPWGGLGLSTGLLDADSLADALAHVLSEGVSTSILRRWADARREVFLKLVSPISSANKLRCHETDPDNPNTDPFFEMLRKEDNEQELAALMSDMSEMATDVSQFIEVRSESVGRSV
;
A
#
# COMPACT_ATOMS: atom_id res chain seq x y z
N MET A 1 9.55 12.88 44.03
CA MET A 1 9.68 11.70 43.16
C MET A 1 8.29 11.21 42.81
N GLY A 2 7.66 11.79 41.78
CA GLY A 2 6.37 11.32 41.30
C GLY A 2 6.61 10.14 40.38
N SER A 3 6.31 8.92 40.85
CA SER A 3 6.21 7.78 39.94
C SER A 3 5.00 8.02 39.04
N SER A 4 5.21 8.64 37.88
CA SER A 4 4.21 8.68 36.83
C SER A 4 3.89 7.23 36.47
N THR A 5 2.67 6.79 36.77
CA THR A 5 2.16 5.48 36.35
C THR A 5 2.48 5.29 34.87
N PRO A 6 3.12 4.18 34.45
CA PRO A 6 3.46 3.99 33.05
C PRO A 6 2.19 4.13 32.20
N GLN A 7 2.23 5.05 31.24
CA GLN A 7 1.11 5.29 30.33
C GLN A 7 0.74 3.98 29.63
N THR A 8 -0.54 3.64 29.67
CA THR A 8 -1.05 2.41 29.04
C THR A 8 -0.86 2.50 27.53
N PRO A 9 -0.25 1.48 26.91
CA PRO A 9 0.15 1.54 25.51
C PRO A 9 -1.06 1.50 24.57
N VAL A 10 -0.83 1.92 23.33
CA VAL A 10 -1.69 1.56 22.19
C VAL A 10 -1.27 0.18 21.70
N LEU A 11 -2.21 -0.73 21.59
CA LEU A 11 -1.98 -2.08 21.07
C LEU A 11 -2.16 -2.07 19.56
N ILE A 12 -1.27 -2.74 18.82
CA ILE A 12 -1.32 -2.85 17.37
C ILE A 12 -1.23 -4.33 17.00
N VAL A 13 -2.12 -4.81 16.13
CA VAL A 13 -2.11 -6.20 15.65
C VAL A 13 -1.69 -6.20 14.19
N GLY A 14 -0.58 -6.85 13.88
CA GLY A 14 0.05 -6.89 12.57
C GLY A 14 1.37 -6.10 12.52
N GLY A 15 2.49 -6.80 12.36
CA GLY A 15 3.83 -6.28 12.06
C GLY A 15 4.09 -6.09 10.56
N GLY A 16 3.02 -5.90 9.78
CA GLY A 16 3.11 -5.42 8.41
C GLY A 16 3.63 -3.97 8.35
N PRO A 17 3.87 -3.44 7.13
CA PRO A 17 4.39 -2.08 6.96
C PRO A 17 3.45 -1.05 7.59
N THR A 18 2.13 -1.22 7.46
CA THR A 18 1.12 -0.31 8.03
C THR A 18 1.15 -0.29 9.56
N GLY A 19 1.17 -1.45 10.22
CA GLY A 19 1.20 -1.52 11.68
C GLY A 19 2.52 -1.05 12.28
N LEU A 20 3.65 -1.43 11.67
CA LEU A 20 4.96 -0.92 12.09
C LEU A 20 5.11 0.59 11.85
N PHE A 21 4.58 1.09 10.74
CA PHE A 21 4.60 2.52 10.43
C PHE A 21 3.77 3.33 11.43
N LEU A 22 2.56 2.86 11.78
CA LEU A 22 1.77 3.46 12.87
C LEU A 22 2.55 3.47 14.19
N ALA A 23 3.18 2.34 14.56
CA ALA A 23 3.97 2.25 15.78
C ALA A 23 5.11 3.28 15.78
N LEU A 24 5.79 3.47 14.65
CA LEU A 24 6.84 4.47 14.48
C LEU A 24 6.29 5.89 14.64
N ARG A 25 5.19 6.23 13.97
CA ARG A 25 4.56 7.55 14.08
C ARG A 25 4.11 7.85 15.53
N LEU A 26 3.50 6.88 16.21
CA LEU A 26 3.13 7.01 17.63
C LEU A 26 4.36 7.18 18.53
N ALA A 27 5.45 6.45 18.27
CA ALA A 27 6.71 6.64 19.00
C ALA A 27 7.29 8.05 18.78
N ARG A 28 7.18 8.63 17.57
CA ARG A 28 7.57 10.03 17.31
C ARG A 28 6.72 11.03 18.11
N ALA A 29 5.45 10.69 18.39
CA ALA A 29 4.57 11.46 19.27
C ALA A 29 4.74 11.15 20.78
N GLY A 30 5.74 10.34 21.16
CA GLY A 30 6.01 9.98 22.56
C GLY A 30 5.07 8.91 23.14
N ILE A 31 4.25 8.27 22.30
CA ILE A 31 3.22 7.32 22.72
C ILE A 31 3.76 5.90 22.65
N ARG A 32 3.63 5.16 23.75
CA ARG A 32 4.07 3.77 23.83
C ARG A 32 3.15 2.83 23.06
N THR A 33 3.75 1.86 22.37
CA THR A 33 2.98 0.84 21.66
C THR A 33 3.45 -0.59 21.94
N VAL A 34 2.53 -1.54 21.81
CA VAL A 34 2.83 -2.96 21.78
C VAL A 34 2.28 -3.53 20.48
N VAL A 35 3.15 -4.08 19.65
CA VAL A 35 2.81 -4.66 18.34
C VAL A 35 2.85 -6.19 18.44
N PHE A 36 1.81 -6.86 17.96
CA PHE A 36 1.75 -8.32 17.87
C PHE A 36 1.84 -8.76 16.42
N GLU A 37 2.83 -9.58 16.07
CA GLU A 37 3.02 -10.19 14.76
C GLU A 37 3.01 -11.71 14.91
N GLN A 38 2.18 -12.39 14.11
CA GLN A 38 2.05 -13.85 14.15
C GLN A 38 3.25 -14.56 13.52
N ASP A 39 3.91 -13.93 12.54
CA ASP A 39 5.13 -14.45 11.94
C ASP A 39 6.30 -14.29 12.94
N THR A 40 7.25 -15.22 12.93
CA THR A 40 8.41 -15.20 13.83
C THR A 40 9.49 -14.20 13.39
N GLU A 41 9.39 -13.71 12.16
CA GLU A 41 10.34 -12.78 11.55
C GLU A 41 9.65 -11.92 10.47
N LEU A 42 10.33 -10.86 10.03
CA LEU A 42 9.83 -10.04 8.92
C LEU A 42 9.83 -10.85 7.63
N TYR A 43 8.64 -11.07 7.05
CA TYR A 43 8.49 -11.80 5.80
C TYR A 43 9.40 -11.28 4.67
N PRO A 44 10.36 -12.04 4.12
CA PRO A 44 11.50 -11.50 3.37
C PRO A 44 11.19 -11.25 1.89
N THR A 45 10.07 -10.59 1.58
CA THR A 45 9.61 -10.51 0.19
C THR A 45 9.14 -9.12 -0.29
N PRO A 46 9.42 -8.72 -1.55
CA PRO A 46 9.16 -7.38 -2.04
C PRO A 46 7.72 -6.87 -1.89
N ARG A 47 6.69 -7.61 -2.34
CA ARG A 47 5.27 -7.18 -2.30
C ARG A 47 5.14 -5.76 -2.87
N ALA A 48 4.54 -4.79 -2.18
CA ALA A 48 4.47 -3.42 -2.71
C ALA A 48 5.88 -2.84 -2.95
N LEU A 49 6.07 -2.10 -4.04
CA LEU A 49 7.39 -1.63 -4.50
C LEU A 49 7.52 -0.11 -4.50
N GLY A 50 6.51 0.62 -4.98
CA GLY A 50 6.63 2.04 -5.29
C GLY A 50 5.89 2.96 -4.34
N TYR A 51 6.52 4.09 -4.01
CA TYR A 51 5.98 5.18 -3.20
C TYR A 51 6.10 6.48 -3.98
N PHE A 52 4.98 7.18 -4.14
CA PHE A 52 4.90 8.47 -4.84
C PHE A 52 3.82 9.34 -4.19
N GLY A 53 3.91 10.65 -4.42
CA GLY A 53 2.96 11.64 -3.90
C GLY A 53 2.74 11.51 -2.38
N PRO A 54 1.50 11.38 -1.89
CA PRO A 54 1.17 11.39 -0.45
C PRO A 54 1.96 10.41 0.40
N SER A 55 2.27 9.22 -0.15
CA SER A 55 3.00 8.20 0.60
C SER A 55 4.44 8.61 0.90
N GLN A 56 5.08 9.42 0.04
CA GLN A 56 6.41 9.97 0.32
C GLN A 56 6.34 10.99 1.46
N PHE A 57 5.31 11.85 1.46
CA PHE A 57 5.12 12.82 2.53
C PHE A 57 4.82 12.15 3.88
N ALA A 58 4.08 11.04 3.90
CA ALA A 58 3.91 10.23 5.11
C ALA A 58 5.26 9.67 5.62
N LEU A 59 6.11 9.15 4.72
CA LEU A 59 7.46 8.68 5.08
C LEU A 59 8.34 9.83 5.61
N GLN A 60 8.20 11.03 5.06
CA GLN A 60 8.88 12.23 5.55
C GLN A 60 8.38 12.64 6.94
N HIS A 61 7.07 12.59 7.16
CA HIS A 61 6.45 12.87 8.45
C HIS A 61 6.90 11.87 9.54
N ALA A 62 7.16 10.61 9.18
CA ALA A 62 7.76 9.61 10.07
C ALA A 62 9.27 9.83 10.33
N GLY A 63 9.91 10.71 9.59
CA GLY A 63 11.35 10.99 9.67
C GLY A 63 12.23 9.88 9.11
N ILE A 64 11.74 9.15 8.09
CA ILE A 64 12.46 8.03 7.45
C ILE A 64 12.58 8.17 5.93
N TRP A 65 12.14 9.31 5.36
CA TRP A 65 12.15 9.52 3.92
C TRP A 65 13.54 9.40 3.32
N GLU A 66 14.55 10.05 3.91
CA GLU A 66 15.92 10.07 3.41
C GLU A 66 16.49 8.65 3.39
N GLU A 67 16.28 7.86 4.45
CA GLU A 67 16.75 6.46 4.50
C GLU A 67 16.05 5.58 3.45
N VAL A 68 14.74 5.78 3.24
CA VAL A 68 13.98 5.06 2.20
C VAL A 68 14.45 5.46 0.80
N ARG A 69 14.67 6.75 0.54
CA ARG A 69 15.19 7.27 -0.72
C ARG A 69 16.57 6.70 -1.03
N ASP A 70 17.46 6.69 -0.05
CA ASP A 70 18.86 6.28 -0.23
C ASP A 70 19.00 4.75 -0.38
N LYS A 71 18.11 3.96 0.23
CA LYS A 71 18.06 2.49 0.04
C LYS A 71 17.29 2.06 -1.21
N GLY A 72 16.39 2.91 -1.70
CA GLY A 72 15.60 2.67 -2.90
C GLY A 72 16.27 3.19 -4.17
N TYR A 73 15.49 3.33 -5.22
CA TYR A 73 15.91 4.07 -6.41
C TYR A 73 14.75 4.86 -7.00
N LEU A 74 15.07 5.96 -7.67
CA LEU A 74 14.09 6.79 -8.36
C LEU A 74 13.71 6.17 -9.70
N LEU A 75 12.40 6.00 -9.89
CA LEU A 75 11.77 5.63 -11.14
C LEU A 75 10.94 6.84 -11.63
N ARG A 76 11.27 7.31 -12.84
CA ARG A 76 10.77 8.60 -13.36
C ARG A 76 9.42 8.52 -14.04
N GLY A 77 9.00 7.38 -14.55
CA GLY A 77 7.73 7.30 -15.27
C GLY A 77 7.18 5.90 -15.45
N LEU A 78 5.96 5.85 -15.96
CA LEU A 78 5.21 4.63 -16.26
C LEU A 78 4.90 4.60 -17.76
N SER A 79 4.78 3.42 -18.35
CA SER A 79 4.35 3.26 -19.74
C SER A 79 3.22 2.25 -19.87
N TRP A 80 2.36 2.48 -20.86
CA TRP A 80 1.33 1.55 -21.30
C TRP A 80 1.64 1.17 -22.74
N ARG A 81 1.65 -0.12 -23.03
CA ARG A 81 2.02 -0.67 -24.34
C ARG A 81 1.01 -1.71 -24.78
N LYS A 82 0.93 -1.93 -26.09
CA LYS A 82 0.30 -3.13 -26.63
C LYS A 82 1.09 -4.38 -26.21
N THR A 83 0.49 -5.55 -26.36
CA THR A 83 1.19 -6.83 -26.17
C THR A 83 2.45 -6.95 -27.04
N THR A 84 3.40 -7.81 -26.63
CA THR A 84 4.63 -8.00 -27.41
C THR A 84 4.35 -8.52 -28.80
N GLN A 85 5.18 -8.10 -29.76
CA GLN A 85 5.02 -8.46 -31.16
C GLN A 85 6.07 -9.49 -31.54
N GLN A 86 5.66 -10.50 -32.30
CA GLN A 86 6.59 -11.44 -32.89
C GLN A 86 7.30 -10.79 -34.07
N ILE A 87 8.63 -10.67 -33.98
CA ILE A 87 9.46 -10.07 -35.04
C ILE A 87 10.16 -11.12 -35.89
N SER A 88 10.34 -12.33 -35.35
CA SER A 88 10.84 -13.52 -36.06
C SER A 88 10.33 -14.80 -35.37
N PRO A 89 10.53 -16.00 -35.93
CA PRO A 89 10.23 -17.25 -35.23
C PRO A 89 10.87 -17.34 -33.84
N ASP A 90 12.06 -16.75 -33.68
CA ASP A 90 12.91 -16.91 -32.50
C ASP A 90 13.01 -15.64 -31.65
N SER A 91 12.15 -14.62 -31.87
CA SER A 91 12.23 -13.36 -31.11
C SER A 91 10.94 -12.55 -31.09
N ARG A 92 10.75 -11.78 -30.01
CA ARG A 92 9.70 -10.79 -29.84
C ARG A 92 10.25 -9.42 -29.45
N SER A 93 9.57 -8.35 -29.81
CA SER A 93 9.84 -6.98 -29.33
C SER A 93 8.73 -6.48 -28.41
N TRP A 94 9.01 -5.42 -27.65
CA TRP A 94 7.96 -4.65 -26.98
C TRP A 94 6.90 -4.23 -28.00
N GLY A 95 5.63 -4.27 -27.59
CA GLY A 95 4.55 -3.70 -28.38
C GLY A 95 4.65 -2.17 -28.47
N PRO A 96 4.04 -1.55 -29.50
CA PRO A 96 3.99 -0.11 -29.65
C PRO A 96 3.53 0.61 -28.37
N LEU A 97 4.16 1.75 -28.06
CA LEU A 97 3.75 2.62 -26.95
C LEU A 97 2.34 3.14 -27.20
N ILE A 98 1.48 3.02 -26.18
CA ILE A 98 0.15 3.63 -26.16
C ILE A 98 0.24 5.03 -25.54
N ALA A 99 0.85 5.10 -24.36
CA ALA A 99 1.04 6.33 -23.59
C ALA A 99 2.20 6.15 -22.60
N SER A 100 2.81 7.25 -22.19
CA SER A 100 3.76 7.28 -21.08
C SER A 100 3.42 8.44 -20.15
N TRP A 101 3.70 8.26 -18.86
CA TRP A 101 3.57 9.29 -17.86
C TRP A 101 4.92 9.49 -17.19
N ASP A 102 5.51 10.67 -17.40
CA ASP A 102 6.67 11.13 -16.65
C ASP A 102 6.21 11.73 -15.32
N LEU A 103 6.42 10.99 -14.23
CA LEU A 103 6.08 11.37 -12.86
C LEU A 103 6.94 12.52 -12.31
N THR A 104 7.94 12.97 -13.08
CA THR A 104 8.79 14.12 -12.73
C THR A 104 8.36 15.41 -13.42
N LYS A 105 7.62 15.32 -14.53
CA LYS A 105 7.08 16.50 -15.22
C LYS A 105 5.93 17.10 -14.44
N GLY A 106 5.91 18.43 -14.36
CA GLY A 106 4.91 19.19 -13.58
C GLY A 106 5.06 19.05 -12.05
N SER A 107 6.08 18.34 -11.56
CA SER A 107 6.31 18.22 -10.11
C SER A 107 6.77 19.56 -9.53
N ALA A 108 6.20 19.95 -8.39
CA ALA A 108 6.68 21.10 -7.62
C ALA A 108 8.02 20.81 -6.91
N SER A 109 8.35 19.53 -6.71
CA SER A 109 9.59 19.06 -6.09
C SER A 109 10.68 18.83 -7.14
N LYS A 110 11.94 18.81 -6.70
CA LYS A 110 13.12 18.49 -7.53
C LYS A 110 13.70 17.12 -7.21
N GLU A 111 14.58 16.64 -8.07
CA GLU A 111 15.29 15.38 -7.84
C GLU A 111 16.03 15.37 -6.50
N GLY A 112 15.72 14.38 -5.67
CA GLY A 112 16.23 14.23 -4.29
C GLY A 112 15.27 14.74 -3.21
N GLU A 113 14.30 15.59 -3.57
CA GLU A 113 13.28 16.10 -2.65
C GLU A 113 12.11 15.12 -2.50
N CYS A 114 11.41 15.21 -1.37
CA CYS A 114 10.15 14.48 -1.15
C CYS A 114 9.08 14.97 -2.15
N GLY A 115 8.33 14.04 -2.73
CA GLY A 115 7.29 14.30 -3.72
C GLY A 115 7.77 14.19 -5.18
N TYR A 116 9.07 13.97 -5.45
CA TYR A 116 9.59 13.87 -6.81
C TYR A 116 9.63 12.42 -7.32
N GLY A 117 8.86 12.14 -8.39
CA GLY A 117 8.78 10.83 -9.03
C GLY A 117 8.32 9.70 -8.11
N MET A 118 8.64 8.45 -8.48
CA MET A 118 8.32 7.27 -7.66
C MET A 118 9.60 6.63 -7.11
N THR A 119 9.71 6.55 -5.79
CA THR A 119 10.78 5.80 -5.13
C THR A 119 10.40 4.33 -5.08
N ILE A 120 11.24 3.48 -5.64
CA ILE A 120 11.08 2.02 -5.58
C ILE A 120 11.92 1.47 -4.43
N LEU A 121 11.26 0.85 -3.47
CA LEU A 121 11.86 0.05 -2.40
C LEU A 121 10.86 -1.04 -1.98
N GLY A 122 11.22 -2.31 -2.18
CA GLY A 122 10.32 -3.40 -1.80
C GLY A 122 9.94 -3.36 -0.32
N GLN A 123 8.68 -3.63 -0.01
CA GLN A 123 8.08 -3.57 1.34
C GLN A 123 8.86 -4.36 2.42
N HIS A 124 9.54 -5.45 2.06
CA HIS A 124 10.49 -6.11 2.98
C HIS A 124 11.58 -5.17 3.51
N ARG A 125 12.24 -4.40 2.62
CA ARG A 125 13.24 -3.40 2.99
C ARG A 125 12.62 -2.20 3.70
N LEU A 126 11.44 -1.76 3.29
CA LEU A 126 10.74 -0.68 3.99
C LEU A 126 10.48 -1.08 5.47
N ARG A 127 10.06 -2.32 5.72
CA ARG A 127 9.86 -2.82 7.10
C ARG A 127 11.16 -2.89 7.89
N GLU A 128 12.29 -3.24 7.26
CA GLU A 128 13.60 -3.18 7.93
C GLU A 128 13.92 -1.75 8.40
N VAL A 129 13.70 -0.74 7.54
CA VAL A 129 13.88 0.68 7.88
C VAL A 129 12.99 1.10 9.04
N ILE A 130 11.69 0.79 8.95
CA ILE A 130 10.72 1.15 9.99
C ILE A 130 11.07 0.46 11.32
N LEU A 131 11.36 -0.84 11.31
CA LEU A 131 11.64 -1.61 12.52
C LEU A 131 12.94 -1.13 13.20
N ALA A 132 13.97 -0.79 12.43
CA ALA A 132 15.21 -0.23 12.99
C ALA A 132 14.95 1.11 13.71
N ASN A 133 14.23 2.03 13.05
CA ASN A 133 13.87 3.33 13.63
C ASN A 133 12.93 3.18 14.85
N LEU A 134 11.98 2.25 14.79
CA LEU A 134 11.06 1.95 15.88
C LEU A 134 11.82 1.40 17.10
N THR A 135 12.72 0.45 16.89
CA THR A 135 13.54 -0.16 17.95
C THR A 135 14.43 0.90 18.61
N ALA A 136 15.05 1.77 17.82
CA ALA A 136 15.89 2.86 18.33
C ALA A 136 15.12 3.89 19.19
N SER A 137 13.79 4.01 19.01
CA SER A 137 12.97 4.91 19.82
C SER A 137 12.85 4.47 21.29
N GLY A 138 12.95 3.16 21.57
CA GLY A 138 12.73 2.58 22.90
C GLY A 138 11.29 2.68 23.43
N LEU A 139 10.32 3.19 22.65
CA LEU A 139 8.93 3.39 23.07
C LEU A 139 7.98 2.26 22.68
N SER A 140 8.45 1.33 21.86
CA SER A 140 7.61 0.26 21.32
C SER A 140 8.24 -1.11 21.50
N HIS A 141 7.40 -2.10 21.75
CA HIS A 141 7.81 -3.50 21.77
C HIS A 141 7.06 -4.29 20.69
N VAL A 142 7.79 -5.08 19.90
CA VAL A 142 7.23 -5.93 18.85
C VAL A 142 7.36 -7.39 19.27
N TYR A 143 6.23 -8.02 19.56
CA TYR A 143 6.14 -9.45 19.83
C TYR A 143 5.97 -10.22 18.51
N PHE A 144 7.05 -10.78 17.99
CA PHE A 144 7.02 -11.75 16.88
C PHE A 144 6.58 -13.14 17.36
N GLY A 145 5.95 -13.93 16.49
CA GLY A 145 5.39 -15.24 16.84
C GLY A 145 4.22 -15.18 17.82
N HIS A 146 3.49 -14.06 17.87
CA HIS A 146 2.39 -13.81 18.80
C HIS A 146 1.09 -13.52 18.03
N LYS A 147 0.17 -14.47 18.04
CA LYS A 147 -1.10 -14.39 17.33
C LYS A 147 -2.21 -13.91 18.25
N VAL A 148 -2.87 -12.82 17.90
CA VAL A 148 -4.11 -12.40 18.59
C VAL A 148 -5.24 -13.37 18.28
N ILE A 149 -5.94 -13.82 19.31
CA ILE A 149 -7.05 -14.78 19.25
C ILE A 149 -8.32 -14.27 19.92
N GLY A 150 -8.25 -13.20 20.71
CA GLY A 150 -9.40 -12.62 21.40
C GLY A 150 -9.26 -11.12 21.58
N VAL A 151 -10.39 -10.42 21.56
CA VAL A 151 -10.52 -8.99 21.84
C VAL A 151 -11.74 -8.81 22.74
N SER A 152 -11.60 -8.08 23.84
CA SER A 152 -12.73 -7.69 24.69
C SER A 152 -12.62 -6.22 25.09
N GLN A 153 -13.78 -5.56 25.14
CA GLN A 153 -13.94 -4.19 25.60
C GLN A 153 -15.20 -4.16 26.47
N GLU A 154 -15.07 -3.66 27.69
CA GLU A 154 -16.20 -3.47 28.60
C GLU A 154 -16.88 -2.13 28.33
N GLU A 155 -18.19 -2.09 28.51
CA GLU A 155 -18.95 -0.85 28.41
C GLU A 155 -18.43 0.15 29.45
N ASN A 156 -18.11 1.38 29.01
CA ASN A 156 -17.50 2.46 29.82
C ASN A 156 -16.06 2.24 30.30
N SER A 157 -15.38 1.17 29.92
CA SER A 157 -13.96 1.02 30.25
C SER A 157 -13.10 2.02 29.46
N GLU A 158 -12.02 2.49 30.08
CA GLU A 158 -10.95 3.25 29.41
C GLU A 158 -9.94 2.36 28.69
N ARG A 159 -10.20 1.05 28.66
CA ARG A 159 -9.27 0.02 28.24
C ARG A 159 -9.87 -0.96 27.26
N VAL A 160 -8.99 -1.60 26.48
CA VAL A 160 -9.28 -2.75 25.64
C VAL A 160 -8.30 -3.87 25.98
N ASN A 161 -8.81 -5.10 26.03
CA ASN A 161 -8.02 -6.29 26.31
C ASN A 161 -7.85 -7.12 25.04
N VAL A 162 -6.64 -7.62 24.82
CA VAL A 162 -6.34 -8.60 23.76
C VAL A 162 -5.78 -9.88 24.37
N THR A 163 -6.23 -11.00 23.84
CA THR A 163 -5.72 -12.32 24.17
C THR A 163 -4.81 -12.81 23.04
N VAL A 164 -3.59 -13.19 23.40
CA VAL A 164 -2.51 -13.53 22.48
C VAL A 164 -2.03 -14.95 22.75
N LEU A 165 -1.81 -15.72 21.70
CA LEU A 165 -1.15 -17.02 21.71
C LEU A 165 0.31 -16.83 21.27
N ASP A 166 1.27 -17.15 22.14
CA ASP A 166 2.70 -17.14 21.81
C ASP A 166 3.11 -18.38 21.00
N GLY A 167 4.34 -18.36 20.46
CA GLY A 167 4.88 -19.43 19.63
C GLY A 167 5.06 -20.79 20.34
N GLN A 168 4.91 -20.83 21.68
CA GLN A 168 4.95 -22.05 22.49
C GLN A 168 3.54 -22.52 22.88
N GLY A 169 2.49 -21.86 22.38
CA GLY A 169 1.10 -22.14 22.72
C GLY A 169 0.64 -21.53 24.05
N GLY A 170 1.43 -20.67 24.66
CA GLY A 170 1.08 -19.93 25.87
C GLY A 170 0.07 -18.82 25.56
N GLN A 171 -1.02 -18.77 26.32
CA GLN A 171 -2.02 -17.70 26.21
C GLN A 171 -1.75 -16.60 27.24
N ARG A 172 -1.71 -15.34 26.80
CA ARG A 172 -1.54 -14.16 27.66
C ARG A 172 -2.52 -13.06 27.26
N SER A 173 -2.89 -12.24 28.24
CA SER A 173 -3.71 -11.05 28.01
C SER A 173 -2.89 -9.77 28.15
N PHE A 174 -3.16 -8.79 27.30
CA PHE A 174 -2.56 -7.46 27.34
C PHE A 174 -3.66 -6.41 27.36
N GLU A 175 -3.44 -5.35 28.14
CA GLU A 175 -4.35 -4.22 28.25
C GLU A 175 -3.79 -2.99 27.51
N GLY A 176 -4.64 -2.31 26.76
CA GLY A 176 -4.33 -1.10 25.99
C GLY A 176 -5.31 0.02 26.24
N SER A 177 -4.92 1.26 25.94
CA SER A 177 -5.85 2.40 25.84
C SER A 177 -6.72 2.30 24.59
N TYR A 178 -6.13 1.79 23.51
CA TYR A 178 -6.73 1.56 22.20
C TYR A 178 -6.12 0.33 21.53
N LEU A 179 -6.86 -0.26 20.59
CA LEU A 179 -6.43 -1.37 19.75
C LEU A 179 -6.51 -0.97 18.28
N VAL A 180 -5.46 -1.20 17.51
CA VAL A 180 -5.45 -0.96 16.07
C VAL A 180 -5.20 -2.26 15.31
N ALA A 181 -6.16 -2.64 14.46
CA ALA A 181 -6.06 -3.76 13.55
C ALA A 181 -5.32 -3.32 12.27
N ALA A 182 -4.12 -3.87 12.09
CA ALA A 182 -3.29 -3.75 10.89
C ALA A 182 -2.88 -5.15 10.38
N ASP A 183 -3.67 -6.18 10.70
CA ASP A 183 -3.40 -7.61 10.52
C ASP A 183 -3.87 -8.17 9.17
N GLY A 184 -3.93 -7.29 8.16
CA GLY A 184 -4.06 -7.66 6.76
C GLY A 184 -5.45 -8.12 6.31
N GLY A 185 -5.54 -8.58 5.05
CA GLY A 185 -6.83 -8.85 4.41
C GLY A 185 -7.66 -9.96 5.06
N LYS A 186 -7.03 -10.84 5.85
CA LYS A 186 -7.70 -11.91 6.60
C LYS A 186 -7.91 -11.56 8.09
N SER A 187 -7.78 -10.28 8.46
CA SER A 187 -7.82 -9.73 9.82
C SER A 187 -8.66 -10.55 10.80
N THR A 188 -7.99 -11.01 11.86
CA THR A 188 -8.61 -11.70 13.00
C THR A 188 -9.38 -10.70 13.84
N VAL A 189 -8.82 -9.50 14.08
CA VAL A 189 -9.48 -8.46 14.88
C VAL A 189 -10.79 -8.01 14.23
N ARG A 190 -10.80 -7.78 12.91
CA ARG A 190 -12.04 -7.43 12.18
C ARG A 190 -13.15 -8.47 12.40
N LYS A 191 -12.80 -9.75 12.33
CA LYS A 191 -13.76 -10.86 12.55
C LYS A 191 -14.25 -10.93 13.99
N LEU A 192 -13.35 -10.76 14.97
CA LEU A 192 -13.69 -10.73 16.40
C LEU A 192 -14.62 -9.55 16.75
N LEU A 193 -14.51 -8.44 16.03
CA LEU A 193 -15.41 -7.27 16.15
C LEU A 193 -16.72 -7.44 15.37
N GLY A 194 -16.93 -8.57 14.68
CA GLY A 194 -18.14 -8.83 13.89
C GLY A 194 -18.29 -7.95 12.64
N LEU A 195 -17.20 -7.40 12.11
CA LEU A 195 -17.24 -6.51 10.95
C LEU A 195 -17.03 -7.29 9.63
N SER A 196 -17.91 -7.06 8.66
CA SER A 196 -17.76 -7.54 7.27
C SER A 196 -16.98 -6.55 6.41
N LEU A 197 -16.54 -7.02 5.25
CA LEU A 197 -16.00 -6.20 4.17
C LEU A 197 -17.04 -6.12 3.05
N ASP A 198 -17.57 -4.94 2.81
CA ASP A 198 -18.61 -4.68 1.83
C ASP A 198 -17.99 -4.22 0.51
N GLY A 199 -18.51 -4.67 -0.63
CA GLY A 199 -18.04 -4.30 -1.97
C GLY A 199 -17.89 -5.51 -2.90
N VAL A 200 -17.02 -5.42 -3.90
CA VAL A 200 -16.92 -6.40 -4.99
C VAL A 200 -15.60 -7.18 -5.00
N THR A 201 -15.64 -8.39 -5.58
CA THR A 201 -14.44 -9.15 -5.98
C THR A 201 -14.40 -9.18 -7.48
N TRP A 202 -13.25 -8.89 -8.07
CA TRP A 202 -13.07 -8.95 -9.52
C TRP A 202 -13.01 -10.41 -9.99
N PRO A 203 -13.52 -10.72 -11.19
CA PRO A 203 -13.52 -12.09 -11.71
C PRO A 203 -12.12 -12.58 -12.12
N GLN A 204 -11.17 -11.67 -12.42
CA GLN A 204 -9.80 -12.05 -12.75
C GLN A 204 -8.96 -12.32 -11.50
N VAL A 205 -8.17 -13.39 -11.56
CA VAL A 205 -7.10 -13.70 -10.62
C VAL A 205 -5.82 -13.05 -11.11
N LEU A 206 -5.02 -12.52 -10.21
CA LEU A 206 -3.67 -12.05 -10.53
C LEU A 206 -2.65 -13.08 -10.09
N VAL A 207 -1.64 -13.31 -10.92
CA VAL A 207 -0.47 -14.09 -10.57
C VAL A 207 0.73 -13.17 -10.66
N ALA A 208 1.32 -12.83 -9.51
CA ALA A 208 2.53 -12.03 -9.45
C ALA A 208 3.74 -12.94 -9.28
N THR A 209 4.70 -12.82 -10.20
CA THR A 209 5.98 -13.51 -10.14
C THR A 209 7.08 -12.51 -9.81
N ASP A 210 7.99 -12.86 -8.91
CA ASP A 210 9.27 -12.16 -8.82
C ASP A 210 10.28 -12.97 -9.66
N THR A 211 10.84 -12.33 -10.68
CA THR A 211 11.45 -13.01 -11.81
C THR A 211 12.74 -12.29 -12.20
N TRP A 212 13.84 -13.03 -12.24
CA TRP A 212 15.01 -12.60 -13.00
C TRP A 212 14.73 -12.83 -14.47
N VAL A 213 14.80 -11.79 -15.29
CA VAL A 213 14.41 -11.85 -16.69
C VAL A 213 15.42 -11.10 -17.55
N ASP A 214 15.88 -11.75 -18.61
CA ASP A 214 16.70 -11.16 -19.66
C ASP A 214 15.75 -10.62 -20.74
N LEU A 215 15.51 -9.31 -20.70
CA LEU A 215 14.64 -8.60 -21.63
C LEU A 215 15.33 -7.32 -22.11
N PRO A 216 15.12 -6.91 -23.37
CA PRO A 216 15.61 -5.62 -23.85
C PRO A 216 14.86 -4.48 -23.13
N MET A 217 15.56 -3.42 -22.75
CA MET A 217 14.88 -2.22 -22.25
C MET A 217 14.01 -1.60 -23.35
N PRO A 218 12.86 -0.99 -23.02
CA PRO A 218 12.09 -0.24 -24.01
C PRO A 218 12.89 0.97 -24.50
N ASP A 219 12.98 1.16 -25.83
CA ASP A 219 13.70 2.31 -26.43
C ASP A 219 12.89 3.63 -26.32
N ASP A 220 11.57 3.52 -26.19
CA ASP A 220 10.58 4.60 -26.31
C ASP A 220 9.71 4.73 -25.04
N GLY A 221 10.28 4.51 -23.84
CA GLY A 221 9.53 4.68 -22.60
C GLY A 221 10.22 4.15 -21.35
N PRO A 222 9.67 4.44 -20.17
CA PRO A 222 10.23 3.95 -18.91
C PRO A 222 10.11 2.42 -18.75
N PRO A 223 10.99 1.80 -17.95
CA PRO A 223 11.05 0.34 -17.76
C PRO A 223 9.89 -0.22 -16.91
N PHE A 224 9.04 0.62 -16.33
CA PHE A 224 7.80 0.19 -15.70
C PHE A 224 6.70 0.13 -16.76
N VAL A 225 6.29 -1.08 -17.12
CA VAL A 225 5.43 -1.33 -18.30
C VAL A 225 4.13 -1.99 -17.89
N TYR A 226 3.01 -1.33 -18.19
CA TYR A 226 1.69 -1.94 -18.27
C TYR A 226 1.45 -2.47 -19.69
N ILE A 227 0.99 -3.71 -19.81
CA ILE A 227 0.48 -4.27 -21.06
C ILE A 227 -1.03 -4.07 -21.08
N VAL A 228 -1.52 -3.39 -22.12
CA VAL A 228 -2.93 -3.17 -22.41
C VAL A 228 -3.38 -4.22 -23.42
N ASP A 229 -4.22 -5.15 -22.98
CA ASP A 229 -4.80 -6.20 -23.81
C ASP A 229 -6.02 -6.83 -23.11
N PRO A 230 -7.13 -7.11 -23.81
CA PRO A 230 -8.32 -7.69 -23.19
C PRO A 230 -8.09 -9.04 -22.47
N ILE A 231 -7.07 -9.80 -22.86
CA ILE A 231 -6.78 -11.16 -22.38
C ILE A 231 -5.42 -11.22 -21.69
N ASP A 232 -4.39 -10.68 -22.35
CA ASP A 232 -2.99 -10.81 -21.98
C ASP A 232 -2.46 -9.62 -21.15
N TRP A 233 -3.32 -8.73 -20.64
CA TRP A 233 -2.88 -7.61 -19.78
C TRP A 233 -2.02 -8.07 -18.60
N ALA A 234 -1.01 -7.24 -18.33
CA ALA A 234 0.05 -7.54 -17.39
C ALA A 234 0.75 -6.26 -16.91
N LEU A 235 1.60 -6.43 -15.89
CA LEU A 235 2.44 -5.39 -15.33
C LEU A 235 3.87 -5.91 -15.14
N PHE A 236 4.84 -5.21 -15.70
CA PHE A 236 6.27 -5.38 -15.46
C PHE A 236 6.77 -4.23 -14.58
N SER A 237 7.07 -4.53 -13.32
CA SER A 237 7.55 -3.55 -12.35
C SER A 237 8.96 -3.93 -11.87
N PRO A 238 9.99 -3.13 -12.15
CA PRO A 238 11.34 -3.48 -11.73
C PRO A 238 11.48 -3.40 -10.20
N ILE A 239 11.89 -4.51 -9.57
CA ILE A 239 12.06 -4.60 -8.11
C ILE A 239 13.31 -3.83 -7.65
N GLN A 240 14.33 -3.80 -8.52
CA GLN A 240 15.55 -3.02 -8.37
C GLN A 240 15.83 -2.28 -9.68
N ARG A 241 16.82 -1.37 -9.67
CA ARG A 241 17.23 -0.66 -10.89
C ARG A 241 17.57 -1.69 -11.99
N PRO A 242 16.89 -1.65 -13.16
CA PRO A 242 17.21 -2.54 -14.26
C PRO A 242 18.69 -2.47 -14.63
N ALA A 243 19.29 -3.62 -14.92
CA ALA A 243 20.66 -3.68 -15.42
C ALA A 243 20.69 -3.16 -16.86
N GLU A 244 21.77 -2.45 -17.22
CA GLU A 244 22.01 -2.04 -18.61
C GLU A 244 22.23 -3.27 -19.52
N HIS A 245 22.83 -4.32 -18.96
CA HIS A 245 23.09 -5.60 -19.63
C HIS A 245 22.77 -6.79 -18.70
N GLY A 246 22.25 -7.87 -19.27
CA GLY A 246 21.95 -9.11 -18.54
C GLY A 246 20.60 -9.09 -17.80
N PRO A 247 20.36 -10.09 -16.93
CA PRO A 247 19.06 -10.27 -16.31
C PRO A 247 18.76 -9.13 -15.33
N SER A 248 17.53 -8.62 -15.41
CA SER A 248 16.99 -7.66 -14.46
C SER A 248 15.95 -8.31 -13.56
N TYR A 249 15.81 -7.83 -12.33
CA TYR A 249 14.85 -8.38 -11.37
C TYR A 249 13.53 -7.62 -11.40
N TYR A 250 12.50 -8.26 -11.94
CA TYR A 250 11.17 -7.70 -12.14
C TYR A 250 10.13 -8.46 -11.34
N ARG A 251 9.10 -7.73 -10.93
CA ARG A 251 7.79 -8.31 -10.71
C ARG A 251 7.02 -8.32 -12.01
N ILE A 252 6.62 -9.50 -12.46
CA ILE A 252 5.70 -9.65 -13.59
C ILE A 252 4.35 -10.11 -13.02
N THR A 253 3.35 -9.24 -13.07
CA THR A 253 1.98 -9.57 -12.63
C THR A 253 1.11 -9.78 -13.85
N VAL A 254 0.56 -10.99 -13.99
CA VAL A 254 -0.32 -11.34 -15.10
C VAL A 254 -1.73 -11.61 -14.58
N ALA A 255 -2.73 -11.26 -15.38
CA ALA A 255 -4.11 -11.62 -15.08
C ALA A 255 -4.48 -12.98 -15.67
N MET A 256 -5.24 -13.79 -14.97
CA MET A 256 -5.64 -15.13 -15.40
C MET A 256 -7.07 -15.39 -14.96
N SER A 257 -7.77 -16.31 -15.62
CA SER A 257 -9.06 -16.81 -15.12
C SER A 257 -8.85 -17.73 -13.92
N LEU A 258 -9.93 -17.98 -13.17
CA LEU A 258 -9.92 -18.98 -12.08
C LEU A 258 -9.53 -20.38 -12.60
N GLU A 259 -10.08 -20.79 -13.75
CA GLU A 259 -9.75 -22.06 -14.42
C GLU A 259 -8.27 -22.15 -14.78
N GLN A 260 -7.69 -21.07 -15.32
CA GLN A 260 -6.26 -21.04 -15.64
C GLN A 260 -5.36 -21.15 -14.39
N CYS A 261 -5.90 -20.85 -13.21
CA CYS A 261 -5.21 -20.85 -11.92
C CYS A 261 -5.46 -22.11 -11.08
N GLU A 262 -6.08 -23.14 -11.65
CA GLU A 262 -6.21 -24.45 -10.99
C GLU A 262 -4.82 -25.04 -10.69
N PRO A 263 -4.62 -25.71 -9.54
CA PRO A 263 -3.30 -26.15 -9.10
C PRO A 263 -2.49 -26.95 -10.14
N ASP A 264 -3.16 -27.84 -10.87
CA ASP A 264 -2.52 -28.73 -11.85
C ASP A 264 -2.22 -28.03 -13.20
N ALA A 265 -2.83 -26.86 -13.46
CA ALA A 265 -2.71 -26.12 -14.72
C ALA A 265 -1.90 -24.82 -14.59
N LEU A 266 -1.76 -24.28 -13.37
CA LEU A 266 -1.19 -22.96 -13.11
C LEU A 266 0.22 -22.78 -13.69
N ASP A 267 1.14 -23.70 -13.43
CA ASP A 267 2.54 -23.59 -13.88
C ASP A 267 2.64 -23.56 -15.42
N TRP A 268 1.92 -24.47 -16.09
CA TRP A 268 1.87 -24.49 -17.55
C TRP A 268 1.29 -23.19 -18.12
N ASN A 269 0.12 -22.78 -17.64
CA ASN A 269 -0.57 -21.58 -18.13
C ASN A 269 0.26 -20.32 -17.89
N LEU A 270 0.92 -20.21 -16.73
CA LEU A 270 1.82 -19.10 -16.41
C LEU A 270 3.01 -19.06 -17.36
N ARG A 271 3.69 -20.19 -17.60
CA ARG A 271 4.81 -20.27 -18.56
C ARG A 271 4.39 -19.85 -19.96
N GLN A 272 3.26 -20.36 -20.46
CA GLN A 272 2.73 -19.96 -21.76
C GLN A 272 2.44 -18.46 -21.83
N LYS A 273 1.95 -17.87 -20.73
CA LYS A 273 1.67 -16.43 -20.67
C LYS A 273 2.96 -15.61 -20.65
N LEU A 274 3.96 -16.01 -19.86
CA LEU A 274 5.28 -15.37 -19.83
C LEU A 274 5.99 -15.44 -21.20
N GLU A 275 5.93 -16.59 -21.90
CA GLU A 275 6.47 -16.74 -23.25
C GLU A 275 5.78 -15.84 -24.30
N ARG A 276 4.52 -15.46 -24.09
CA ARG A 276 3.83 -14.47 -24.94
C ARG A 276 4.16 -13.03 -24.56
N LEU A 277 4.52 -12.75 -23.32
CA LEU A 277 4.63 -11.39 -22.78
C LEU A 277 6.06 -10.87 -22.60
N ILE A 278 7.06 -11.73 -22.44
CA ILE A 278 8.45 -11.30 -22.25
C ILE A 278 9.09 -11.01 -23.61
N PRO A 279 9.53 -9.78 -23.93
CA PRO A 279 10.25 -9.52 -25.18
C PRO A 279 11.67 -10.10 -25.15
N GLY A 280 12.28 -10.24 -26.31
CA GLY A 280 13.60 -10.84 -26.50
C GLY A 280 13.56 -12.18 -27.23
N PRO A 281 14.67 -12.94 -27.23
CA PRO A 281 14.79 -14.23 -27.90
C PRO A 281 13.77 -15.27 -27.43
N ARG A 282 13.61 -16.35 -28.20
CA ARG A 282 12.81 -17.52 -27.84
C ARG A 282 13.65 -18.79 -27.72
N PRO A 283 13.41 -19.63 -26.68
CA PRO A 283 12.50 -19.39 -25.56
C PRO A 283 12.94 -18.21 -24.69
N ALA A 284 11.99 -17.55 -24.02
CA ALA A 284 12.31 -16.42 -23.15
C ALA A 284 13.24 -16.87 -22.01
N LYS A 285 14.25 -16.05 -21.70
CA LYS A 285 15.23 -16.36 -20.65
C LYS A 285 14.81 -15.71 -19.33
N TYR A 286 14.30 -16.53 -18.42
CA TYR A 286 13.88 -16.07 -17.10
C TYR A 286 13.96 -17.15 -16.04
N GLU A 287 14.02 -16.73 -14.78
CA GLU A 287 13.95 -17.58 -13.59
C GLU A 287 12.89 -16.99 -12.64
N VAL A 288 11.80 -17.73 -12.42
CA VAL A 288 10.77 -17.36 -11.45
C VAL A 288 11.24 -17.78 -10.06
N ILE A 289 11.64 -16.81 -9.23
CA ILE A 289 12.05 -17.06 -7.84
C ILE A 289 10.85 -17.41 -6.97
N ARG A 290 9.70 -16.79 -7.25
CA ARG A 290 8.43 -17.12 -6.61
C ARG A 290 7.24 -16.67 -7.46
N SER A 291 6.10 -17.30 -7.20
CA SER A 291 4.81 -16.94 -7.79
C SER A 291 3.74 -16.93 -6.70
N GLN A 292 2.85 -15.94 -6.73
CA GLN A 292 1.73 -15.85 -5.80
C GLN A 292 0.45 -15.46 -6.53
N ARG A 293 -0.60 -16.26 -6.32
CA ARG A 293 -1.96 -15.95 -6.77
C ARG A 293 -2.67 -15.01 -5.79
N TYR A 294 -3.45 -14.07 -6.33
CA TYR A 294 -4.31 -13.18 -5.56
C TYR A 294 -5.64 -12.98 -6.26
N GLU A 295 -6.73 -13.19 -5.53
CA GLU A 295 -8.01 -12.58 -5.88
C GLU A 295 -7.93 -11.08 -5.55
N THR A 296 -8.59 -10.27 -6.37
CA THR A 296 -8.61 -8.81 -6.17
C THR A 296 -9.98 -8.32 -5.78
N HIS A 297 -10.00 -7.29 -4.95
CA HIS A 297 -11.23 -6.80 -4.33
C HIS A 297 -11.34 -5.28 -4.49
N GLN A 298 -12.55 -4.77 -4.28
CA GLN A 298 -12.82 -3.39 -3.92
C GLN A 298 -13.80 -3.44 -2.76
N ARG A 299 -13.27 -3.53 -1.54
CA ARG A 299 -14.08 -3.74 -0.34
C ARG A 299 -13.62 -2.87 0.81
N ILE A 300 -14.54 -2.48 1.68
CA ILE A 300 -14.25 -1.71 2.90
C ILE A 300 -15.20 -2.09 4.03
N VAL A 301 -14.75 -1.93 5.27
CA VAL A 301 -15.61 -2.07 6.45
C VAL A 301 -16.68 -0.96 6.52
N PRO A 302 -17.84 -1.23 7.13
CA PRO A 302 -18.87 -0.21 7.33
C PRO A 302 -18.41 0.93 8.25
N SER A 303 -17.47 0.67 9.17
CA SER A 303 -16.85 1.66 10.04
C SER A 303 -15.41 1.25 10.34
N MET A 304 -14.46 2.21 10.25
CA MET A 304 -13.06 2.01 10.64
C MET A 304 -12.83 2.16 12.16
N LEU A 305 -13.89 2.45 12.93
CA LEU A 305 -13.90 2.56 14.39
C LEU A 305 -15.02 1.71 15.02
N SER A 306 -14.68 0.86 15.98
CA SER A 306 -15.61 0.05 16.79
C SER A 306 -15.21 0.09 18.26
N GLY A 307 -15.90 0.92 19.05
CA GLY A 307 -15.54 1.20 20.44
C GLY A 307 -14.13 1.78 20.55
N ARG A 308 -13.21 1.07 21.20
CA ARG A 308 -11.78 1.43 21.31
C ARG A 308 -10.89 0.79 20.25
N CYS A 309 -11.49 0.16 19.25
CA CYS A 309 -10.76 -0.54 18.19
C CYS A 309 -10.83 0.24 16.87
N MET A 310 -9.70 0.45 16.21
CA MET A 310 -9.60 1.02 14.87
C MET A 310 -9.08 -0.03 13.88
N LEU A 311 -9.43 0.11 12.61
CA LEU A 311 -8.94 -0.75 11.53
C LEU A 311 -8.26 0.11 10.47
N ILE A 312 -7.10 -0.32 9.97
CA ILE A 312 -6.32 0.41 8.96
C ILE A 312 -5.75 -0.54 7.89
N GLY A 313 -5.42 0.01 6.71
CA GLY A 313 -4.90 -0.76 5.57
C GLY A 313 -5.80 -1.94 5.20
N ASP A 314 -5.19 -3.06 4.80
CA ASP A 314 -5.90 -4.28 4.38
C ASP A 314 -6.86 -4.86 5.45
N ALA A 315 -6.72 -4.49 6.72
CA ALA A 315 -7.68 -4.87 7.75
C ALA A 315 -9.01 -4.11 7.61
N ALA A 316 -8.99 -2.88 7.14
CA ALA A 316 -10.16 -2.03 6.91
C ALA A 316 -10.68 -2.09 5.47
N HIS A 317 -9.79 -2.10 4.48
CA HIS A 317 -10.17 -2.01 3.08
C HIS A 317 -9.24 -2.81 2.18
N LEU A 318 -9.78 -3.37 1.09
CA LEU A 318 -9.05 -4.16 0.11
C LEU A 318 -9.29 -3.55 -1.26
N ASN A 319 -8.20 -3.25 -1.96
CA ASN A 319 -8.23 -2.76 -3.33
C ASN A 319 -7.46 -3.71 -4.25
N ASN A 320 -7.68 -3.52 -5.56
CA ASN A 320 -6.86 -4.17 -6.56
C ASN A 320 -5.49 -3.45 -6.64
N PRO A 321 -4.39 -4.15 -6.98
CA PRO A 321 -3.05 -3.58 -6.89
C PRO A 321 -2.67 -2.68 -8.08
N TRP A 322 -3.51 -2.53 -9.12
CA TRP A 322 -3.19 -1.68 -10.26
C TRP A 322 -3.18 -0.20 -9.83
N GLY A 323 -2.02 0.45 -10.05
CA GLY A 323 -1.73 1.81 -9.58
C GLY A 323 -1.04 1.89 -8.22
N GLY A 324 -0.79 0.77 -7.53
CA GLY A 324 0.05 0.76 -6.32
C GLY A 324 -0.57 1.46 -5.10
N LEU A 325 -1.90 1.59 -5.04
CA LEU A 325 -2.56 2.39 -4.00
C LEU A 325 -2.80 1.67 -2.67
N GLY A 326 -2.70 0.33 -2.61
CA GLY A 326 -3.02 -0.44 -1.40
C GLY A 326 -2.15 -0.07 -0.19
N LEU A 327 -0.84 -0.31 -0.30
CA LEU A 327 0.09 0.06 0.77
C LEU A 327 0.10 1.56 1.03
N SER A 328 0.09 2.38 -0.03
CA SER A 328 0.05 3.84 0.08
C SER A 328 -1.13 4.31 0.94
N THR A 329 -2.34 3.80 0.67
CA THR A 329 -3.54 4.13 1.48
C THR A 329 -3.38 3.66 2.93
N GLY A 330 -2.84 2.45 3.15
CA GLY A 330 -2.58 1.95 4.49
C GLY A 330 -1.58 2.81 5.28
N LEU A 331 -0.54 3.35 4.62
CA LEU A 331 0.40 4.29 5.26
C LEU A 331 -0.29 5.60 5.63
N LEU A 332 -1.18 6.12 4.77
CA LEU A 332 -1.94 7.35 5.03
C LEU A 332 -2.99 7.17 6.14
N ASP A 333 -3.61 6.00 6.24
CA ASP A 333 -4.46 5.66 7.38
C ASP A 333 -3.67 5.72 8.69
N ALA A 334 -2.48 5.10 8.70
CA ALA A 334 -1.60 5.06 9.87
C ALA A 334 -1.06 6.45 10.24
N ASP A 335 -0.70 7.27 9.25
CA ASP A 335 -0.17 8.61 9.48
C ASP A 335 -1.19 9.52 10.17
N SER A 336 -2.38 9.62 9.58
CA SER A 336 -3.48 10.42 10.13
C SER A 336 -4.02 9.87 11.45
N LEU A 337 -4.01 8.54 11.65
CA LEU A 337 -4.41 7.93 12.91
C LEU A 337 -3.43 8.26 14.04
N ALA A 338 -2.13 8.31 13.74
CA ALA A 338 -1.13 8.66 14.73
C ALA A 338 -1.35 10.08 15.28
N ASP A 339 -1.67 11.04 14.40
CA ASP A 339 -2.00 12.40 14.79
C ASP A 339 -3.29 12.45 15.62
N ALA A 340 -4.34 11.74 15.20
CA ALA A 340 -5.60 11.70 15.95
C ALA A 340 -5.41 11.08 17.35
N LEU A 341 -4.63 10.01 17.47
CA LEU A 341 -4.29 9.41 18.75
C LEU A 341 -3.40 10.32 19.61
N ALA A 342 -2.48 11.09 19.00
CA ALA A 342 -1.66 12.06 19.72
C ALA A 342 -2.50 13.20 20.32
N HIS A 343 -3.43 13.77 19.55
CA HIS A 343 -4.36 14.76 20.06
C HIS A 343 -5.19 14.22 21.25
N VAL A 344 -5.65 12.97 21.18
CA VAL A 344 -6.42 12.35 22.27
C VAL A 344 -5.54 12.05 23.51
N LEU A 345 -4.41 11.39 23.31
CA LEU A 345 -3.61 10.81 24.40
C LEU A 345 -2.63 11.81 25.03
N SER A 346 -2.16 12.80 24.28
CA SER A 346 -1.16 13.77 24.73
C SER A 346 -1.74 15.16 24.98
N GLU A 347 -2.79 15.57 24.25
CA GLU A 347 -3.35 16.93 24.32
C GLU A 347 -4.75 16.98 24.96
N GLY A 348 -5.37 15.82 25.23
CA GLY A 348 -6.70 15.74 25.87
C GLY A 348 -7.85 16.18 24.96
N VAL A 349 -7.67 16.14 23.64
CA VAL A 349 -8.74 16.39 22.67
C VAL A 349 -9.81 15.30 22.80
N SER A 350 -11.07 15.68 22.58
CA SER A 350 -12.21 14.76 22.64
C SER A 350 -12.02 13.55 21.73
N THR A 351 -12.37 12.35 22.23
CA THR A 351 -12.29 11.09 21.47
C THR A 351 -13.19 11.07 20.23
N SER A 352 -14.12 12.02 20.10
CA SER A 352 -14.90 12.24 18.87
C SER A 352 -14.04 12.48 17.62
N ILE A 353 -12.79 12.95 17.77
CA ILE A 353 -11.84 13.08 16.65
C ILE A 353 -11.55 11.73 15.97
N LEU A 354 -11.55 10.63 16.73
CA LEU A 354 -11.33 9.28 16.18
C LEU A 354 -12.48 8.84 15.28
N ARG A 355 -13.71 9.25 15.59
CA ARG A 355 -14.88 9.02 14.72
C ARG A 355 -14.74 9.81 13.42
N ARG A 356 -14.41 11.11 13.52
CA ARG A 356 -14.20 11.98 12.34
C ARG A 356 -13.07 11.47 11.44
N TRP A 357 -11.96 11.01 12.03
CA TRP A 357 -10.88 10.33 11.32
C TRP A 357 -11.39 9.09 10.58
N ALA A 358 -12.12 8.20 11.27
CA ALA A 358 -12.61 6.96 10.68
C ALA A 358 -13.57 7.22 9.50
N ASP A 359 -14.45 8.20 9.62
CA ASP A 359 -15.39 8.59 8.58
C ASP A 359 -14.65 9.20 7.37
N ALA A 360 -13.69 10.09 7.61
CA ALA A 360 -12.88 10.71 6.56
C ALA A 360 -12.01 9.70 5.79
N ARG A 361 -11.34 8.77 6.48
CA ARG A 361 -10.55 7.70 5.82
C ARG A 361 -11.40 6.78 4.98
N ARG A 362 -12.60 6.44 5.48
CA ARG A 362 -13.57 5.64 4.72
C ARG A 362 -14.05 6.39 3.48
N GLU A 363 -14.30 7.69 3.59
CA GLU A 363 -14.68 8.54 2.47
C GLU A 363 -13.58 8.60 1.40
N VAL A 364 -12.32 8.80 1.79
CA VAL A 364 -11.16 8.76 0.88
C VAL A 364 -11.12 7.45 0.11
N PHE A 365 -11.33 6.31 0.77
CA PHE A 365 -11.34 5.03 0.08
C PHE A 365 -12.47 4.95 -0.97
N LEU A 366 -13.69 5.34 -0.58
CA LEU A 366 -14.88 5.22 -1.43
C LEU A 366 -14.87 6.20 -2.61
N LYS A 367 -14.39 7.42 -2.40
CA LYS A 367 -14.44 8.49 -3.41
C LYS A 367 -13.18 8.58 -4.27
N LEU A 368 -12.02 8.17 -3.76
CA LEU A 368 -10.73 8.32 -4.45
C LEU A 368 -10.07 6.97 -4.74
N VAL A 369 -9.68 6.22 -3.70
CA VAL A 369 -8.82 5.03 -3.87
C VAL A 369 -9.51 3.95 -4.69
N SER A 370 -10.77 3.62 -4.37
CA SER A 370 -11.51 2.56 -5.07
C SER A 370 -11.83 2.94 -6.52
N PRO A 371 -12.33 4.16 -6.84
CA PRO A 371 -12.50 4.60 -8.22
C PRO A 371 -11.19 4.64 -9.04
N ILE A 372 -10.13 5.26 -8.51
CA ILE A 372 -8.85 5.40 -9.23
C ILE A 372 -8.22 4.03 -9.51
N SER A 373 -8.14 3.15 -8.49
CA SER A 373 -7.60 1.81 -8.68
C SER A 373 -8.46 0.96 -9.62
N SER A 374 -9.78 1.13 -9.62
CA SER A 374 -10.67 0.45 -10.57
C SER A 374 -10.41 0.92 -12.01
N ALA A 375 -10.32 2.24 -12.22
CA ALA A 375 -10.01 2.82 -13.53
C ALA A 375 -8.65 2.34 -14.06
N ASN A 376 -7.61 2.29 -13.21
CA ASN A 376 -6.30 1.78 -13.59
C ASN A 376 -6.32 0.34 -14.07
N LYS A 377 -7.11 -0.51 -13.41
CA LYS A 377 -7.31 -1.92 -13.80
C LYS A 377 -8.10 -2.02 -15.10
N LEU A 378 -9.28 -1.40 -15.18
CA LEU A 378 -10.18 -1.49 -16.32
C LEU A 378 -9.50 -0.99 -17.60
N ARG A 379 -8.79 0.13 -17.54
CA ARG A 379 -7.97 0.65 -18.65
C ARG A 379 -7.02 -0.39 -19.26
N CYS A 380 -6.43 -1.27 -18.45
CA CYS A 380 -5.48 -2.25 -18.98
C CYS A 380 -6.15 -3.41 -19.73
N HIS A 381 -7.45 -3.65 -19.51
CA HIS A 381 -8.12 -4.83 -20.10
C HIS A 381 -9.48 -4.54 -20.77
N GLU A 382 -9.98 -3.32 -20.72
CA GLU A 382 -11.22 -2.88 -21.39
C GLU A 382 -10.96 -1.85 -22.48
N THR A 383 -9.85 -1.12 -22.43
CA THR A 383 -9.45 -0.23 -23.52
C THR A 383 -8.98 -1.06 -24.71
N ASP A 384 -9.54 -0.77 -25.88
CA ASP A 384 -9.03 -1.30 -27.14
C ASP A 384 -7.61 -0.74 -27.40
N PRO A 385 -6.56 -1.59 -27.40
CA PRO A 385 -5.20 -1.12 -27.65
C PRO A 385 -5.03 -0.49 -29.04
N ASP A 386 -5.87 -0.83 -30.03
CA ASP A 386 -5.86 -0.22 -31.36
C ASP A 386 -6.62 1.11 -31.42
N ASN A 387 -7.45 1.40 -30.43
CA ASN A 387 -8.17 2.67 -30.27
C ASN A 387 -8.05 3.23 -28.84
N PRO A 388 -6.82 3.60 -28.40
CA PRO A 388 -6.56 3.94 -26.99
C PRO A 388 -7.19 5.26 -26.54
N ASN A 389 -7.56 6.15 -27.47
CA ASN A 389 -8.22 7.42 -27.16
C ASN A 389 -9.67 7.24 -26.68
N THR A 390 -10.19 6.00 -26.69
CA THR A 390 -11.45 5.68 -25.99
C THR A 390 -11.33 5.80 -24.48
N ASP A 391 -10.10 5.79 -23.94
CA ASP A 391 -9.84 6.10 -22.55
C ASP A 391 -9.33 7.56 -22.40
N PRO A 392 -10.07 8.42 -21.66
CA PRO A 392 -9.73 9.83 -21.49
C PRO A 392 -8.34 10.10 -20.91
N PHE A 393 -7.79 9.22 -20.08
CA PHE A 393 -6.45 9.43 -19.52
C PHE A 393 -5.34 9.06 -20.49
N PHE A 394 -5.56 8.11 -21.41
CA PHE A 394 -4.60 7.92 -22.51
C PHE A 394 -4.66 9.08 -23.50
N GLU A 395 -5.86 9.60 -23.78
CA GLU A 395 -6.00 10.82 -24.56
C GLU A 395 -5.23 11.98 -23.90
N MET A 396 -5.44 12.22 -22.60
CA MET A 396 -4.72 13.24 -21.82
C MET A 396 -3.19 13.04 -21.85
N LEU A 397 -2.68 11.83 -21.60
CA LEU A 397 -1.23 11.56 -21.60
C LEU A 397 -0.56 11.78 -22.96
N ARG A 398 -1.32 11.72 -24.06
CA ARG A 398 -0.81 11.88 -25.42
C ARG A 398 -0.81 13.32 -25.92
N LYS A 399 -1.47 14.26 -25.22
CA LYS A 399 -1.39 15.69 -25.55
C LYS A 399 0.01 16.23 -25.23
N GLU A 400 0.50 17.15 -26.04
CA GLU A 400 1.78 17.82 -25.79
C GLU A 400 1.71 18.80 -24.60
N ASP A 401 0.52 19.35 -24.32
CA ASP A 401 0.25 20.42 -23.36
C ASP A 401 -0.55 19.95 -22.12
N ASN A 402 -0.32 18.72 -21.66
CA ASN A 402 -1.06 18.12 -20.54
C ASN A 402 -0.57 18.47 -19.12
N GLU A 403 0.32 19.46 -18.98
CA GLU A 403 0.94 19.78 -17.69
C GLU A 403 -0.08 20.18 -16.63
N GLN A 404 -1.13 20.92 -17.01
CA GLN A 404 -2.19 21.34 -16.10
C GLN A 404 -3.06 20.17 -15.65
N GLU A 405 -3.46 19.29 -16.56
CA GLU A 405 -4.23 18.09 -16.20
C GLU A 405 -3.42 17.13 -15.33
N LEU A 406 -2.12 16.98 -15.59
CA LEU A 406 -1.22 16.19 -14.74
C LEU A 406 -1.07 16.80 -13.33
N ALA A 407 -0.93 18.12 -13.23
CA ALA A 407 -0.88 18.81 -11.95
C ALA A 407 -2.18 18.64 -11.15
N ALA A 408 -3.34 18.73 -11.82
CA ALA A 408 -4.65 18.49 -11.22
C ALA A 408 -4.76 17.04 -10.70
N LEU A 409 -4.36 16.04 -11.51
CA LEU A 409 -4.35 14.64 -11.09
C LEU A 409 -3.45 14.40 -9.85
N MET A 410 -2.27 15.03 -9.80
CA MET A 410 -1.40 14.96 -8.64
C MET A 410 -2.01 15.64 -7.41
N SER A 411 -2.72 16.76 -7.60
CA SER A 411 -3.48 17.45 -6.56
C SER A 411 -4.61 16.56 -6.01
N ASP A 412 -5.38 15.91 -6.87
CA ASP A 412 -6.44 14.98 -6.47
C ASP A 412 -5.88 13.79 -5.68
N MET A 413 -4.71 13.30 -6.07
CA MET A 413 -4.01 12.27 -5.28
C MET A 413 -3.55 12.80 -3.92
N SER A 414 -3.23 14.08 -3.79
CA SER A 414 -2.89 14.70 -2.49
C SER A 414 -4.07 14.68 -1.51
N GLU A 415 -5.31 14.72 -2.00
CA GLU A 415 -6.53 14.57 -1.19
C GLU A 415 -6.70 13.17 -0.58
N MET A 416 -5.87 12.20 -0.98
CA MET A 416 -5.80 10.91 -0.28
C MET A 416 -5.19 11.04 1.12
N ALA A 417 -4.48 12.11 1.46
CA ALA A 417 -4.03 12.40 2.82
C ALA A 417 -5.19 12.99 3.65
N THR A 418 -5.13 12.83 4.97
CA THR A 418 -6.16 13.38 5.87
C THR A 418 -5.50 14.18 6.97
N ASP A 419 -5.67 15.50 6.91
CA ASP A 419 -5.31 16.39 8.02
C ASP A 419 -6.38 16.29 9.10
N VAL A 420 -6.02 15.74 10.27
CA VAL A 420 -6.97 15.57 11.37
C VAL A 420 -7.14 16.83 12.23
N SER A 421 -6.26 17.83 12.08
CA SER A 421 -6.34 19.08 12.85
C SER A 421 -7.63 19.86 12.55
N GLN A 422 -8.15 19.73 11.33
CA GLN A 422 -9.44 20.29 10.92
C GLN A 422 -10.63 19.76 11.74
N PHE A 423 -10.46 18.63 12.44
CA PHE A 423 -11.50 18.02 13.26
C PHE A 423 -11.50 18.49 14.71
N ILE A 424 -10.51 19.28 15.13
CA ILE A 424 -10.40 19.80 16.49
C ILE A 424 -11.38 20.96 16.66
N GLU A 425 -12.35 20.80 17.56
CA GLU A 425 -13.25 21.90 17.94
C GLU A 425 -12.48 22.93 18.75
N VAL A 426 -12.26 24.12 18.18
CA VAL A 426 -11.69 25.26 18.92
C VAL A 426 -12.66 25.60 20.04
N ARG A 427 -12.29 25.32 21.29
CA ARG A 427 -13.03 25.82 22.45
C ARG A 427 -13.04 27.34 22.36
N SER A 428 -14.18 27.95 22.05
CA SER A 428 -14.37 29.37 22.29
C SER A 428 -14.27 29.59 23.79
N GLU A 429 -13.15 30.13 24.27
CA GLU A 429 -13.05 30.68 25.62
C GLU A 429 -14.09 31.80 25.72
N SER A 430 -15.24 31.46 26.31
CA SER A 430 -16.19 32.45 26.77
C SER A 430 -15.54 33.18 27.93
N VAL A 431 -14.86 34.29 27.62
CA VAL A 431 -14.53 35.34 28.59
C VAL A 431 -15.85 36.01 29.00
N GLY A 432 -16.60 35.32 29.85
CA GLY A 432 -17.77 35.84 30.54
C GLY A 432 -17.34 36.38 31.90
N ARG A 433 -17.05 37.69 31.94
CA ARG A 433 -16.81 38.48 33.15
C ARG A 433 -17.91 38.20 34.20
N SER A 434 -17.52 37.74 35.38
CA SER A 434 -18.28 38.00 36.60
C SER A 434 -18.07 39.47 36.99
N VAL A 435 -19.19 40.19 37.15
CA VAL A 435 -19.28 41.39 37.99
C VAL A 435 -19.39 40.95 39.44
#